data_AF-A0A1H5Q640-F1
#
_entry.id   AF-A0A1H5Q640-F1
#
_cell.length_a   1.000
_cell.length_b   1.000
_cell.length_c   1.000
_cell.angle_alpha   90.00
_cell.angle_beta   90.00
_cell.angle_gamma   90.00
#
_symmetry.space_group_name_H-M   'P 1'
#
loop_
_entity.id
_entity.type
_entity.pdbx_description
1 polymer ?
#
loop_
_entity_poly.entity_id
_entity_poly.type
_entity_poly.pdbx_seq_one_letter_code
_entity_poly.pdbx_strand_id
1 'polypeptide(L)'
;MDTAALARSFAKDLVAHRNKLAGKAEYAVRAEYALHQVAGALDAQHDAYHKESTTVLDHWHGRGADGFRHHSAKLTNELKVTGAAGAAAEKVVAHVASTVDSGHAAVQRLVDEYTAQAKQVLDAGVAAGTQAALMRAVGHAADLAPRYTRQSASTLRHVDAELKAAAKELHELRKDLTHDEAGDKTAPTKAVSGRGKDIVHAARTQLGVRESPPGSNRNPYGPTAAWCSSFATAMWRKAGVKIPVLPFSGDVYHWGERNGHAYGKNSLHEAKPGDVLIFGTGPQNTSTSTHIGIVEKVEGNRVTMIEGNSGDAVRRNTHTLSASTFYGGVHP
;
A
#
# COMPACT_ATOMS: atom_id res chain seq x y z
N MET A 1 37.78 -10.93 20.74
CA MET A 1 37.52 -10.11 19.54
C MET A 1 36.15 -10.50 19.01
N ASP A 2 35.26 -9.53 18.74
CA ASP A 2 33.98 -9.83 18.08
C ASP A 2 34.21 -9.94 16.56
N THR A 3 34.35 -11.17 16.09
CA THR A 3 34.59 -11.48 14.66
C THR A 3 33.38 -11.17 13.78
N ALA A 4 32.17 -11.16 14.33
CA ALA A 4 30.96 -10.82 13.60
C ALA A 4 30.86 -9.30 13.38
N ALA A 5 31.17 -8.49 14.40
CA ALA A 5 31.24 -7.05 14.25
C ALA A 5 32.34 -6.62 13.27
N LEU A 6 33.51 -7.27 13.31
CA LEU A 6 34.60 -7.00 12.38
C LEU A 6 34.23 -7.38 10.94
N ALA A 7 33.64 -8.56 10.71
CA ALA A 7 33.16 -8.96 9.39
C ALA A 7 32.18 -7.93 8.79
N ARG A 8 31.21 -7.45 9.59
CA ARG A 8 30.26 -6.43 9.13
C ARG A 8 30.91 -5.10 8.77
N SER A 9 32.03 -4.74 9.39
CA SER A 9 32.74 -3.49 9.11
C SER A 9 33.28 -3.44 7.66
N PHE A 10 33.68 -4.59 7.11
CA PHE A 10 34.13 -4.74 5.72
C PHE A 10 32.97 -4.84 4.72
N ALA A 11 31.75 -5.16 5.18
CA ALA A 11 30.54 -5.29 4.38
C ALA A 11 29.76 -3.98 4.20
N LYS A 12 30.32 -2.81 4.58
CA LYS A 12 29.57 -1.54 4.65
C LYS A 12 28.89 -1.17 3.33
N ASP A 13 29.57 -1.33 2.21
CA ASP A 13 29.02 -1.02 0.88
C ASP A 13 27.92 -2.01 0.46
N LEU A 14 28.09 -3.29 0.78
CA LEU A 14 27.07 -4.33 0.58
C LEU A 14 25.79 -4.04 1.36
N VAL A 15 25.92 -3.66 2.63
CA VAL A 15 24.81 -3.28 3.49
C VAL A 15 24.13 -2.02 2.97
N ALA A 16 24.89 -1.05 2.48
CA ALA A 16 24.33 0.16 1.84
C ALA A 16 23.53 -0.18 0.58
N HIS A 17 24.02 -1.10 -0.26
CA HIS A 17 23.30 -1.57 -1.44
C HIS A 17 21.98 -2.24 -1.10
N ARG A 18 21.98 -3.13 -0.10
CA ARG A 18 20.76 -3.77 0.40
C ARG A 18 19.73 -2.73 0.87
N ASN A 19 20.17 -1.78 1.69
CA ASN A 19 19.28 -0.78 2.29
C ASN A 19 18.64 0.13 1.23
N LYS A 20 19.34 0.41 0.12
CA LYS A 20 18.78 1.16 -1.03
C LYS A 20 17.59 0.46 -1.71
N LEU A 21 17.50 -0.87 -1.61
CA LEU A 21 16.44 -1.67 -2.21
C LEU A 21 15.28 -1.94 -1.24
N ALA A 22 15.58 -2.06 0.06
CA ALA A 22 14.60 -2.40 1.10
C ALA A 22 13.41 -1.44 1.16
N GLY A 23 13.66 -0.14 1.00
CA GLY A 23 12.60 0.87 1.03
C GLY A 23 11.75 0.97 -0.24
N LYS A 24 12.17 0.39 -1.37
CA LYS A 24 11.57 0.67 -2.69
C LYS A 24 10.55 -0.36 -3.16
N ALA A 25 10.67 -1.62 -2.72
CA ALA A 25 9.74 -2.69 -3.09
C ALA A 25 8.32 -2.40 -2.57
N GLU A 26 8.20 -1.90 -1.35
CA GLU A 26 6.92 -1.60 -0.71
C GLU A 26 6.16 -0.47 -1.43
N TYR A 27 6.84 0.58 -1.89
CA TYR A 27 6.21 1.67 -2.64
C TYR A 27 5.76 1.23 -4.05
N ALA A 28 6.48 0.29 -4.67
CA ALA A 28 6.12 -0.22 -5.99
C ALA A 28 4.83 -1.06 -5.93
N VAL A 29 4.68 -1.94 -4.94
CA VAL A 29 3.44 -2.71 -4.71
C VAL A 29 2.25 -1.79 -4.42
N ARG A 30 2.46 -0.69 -3.68
CA ARG A 30 1.41 0.32 -3.41
C ARG A 30 0.97 1.05 -4.69
N ALA A 31 1.91 1.36 -5.58
CA ALA A 31 1.62 2.04 -6.84
C ALA A 31 0.91 1.11 -7.85
N GLU A 32 1.31 -0.16 -7.93
CA GLU A 32 0.62 -1.20 -8.70
C GLU A 32 -0.85 -1.29 -8.27
N TYR A 33 -1.06 -1.44 -6.97
CA TYR A 33 -2.40 -1.57 -6.41
C TYR A 33 -3.29 -0.36 -6.66
N ALA A 34 -2.73 0.86 -6.61
CA ALA A 34 -3.49 2.07 -6.93
C ALA A 34 -3.94 2.08 -8.40
N LEU A 35 -3.09 1.63 -9.33
CA LEU A 35 -3.41 1.54 -10.75
C LEU A 35 -4.46 0.46 -11.04
N HIS A 36 -4.36 -0.70 -10.39
CA HIS A 36 -5.36 -1.76 -10.46
C HIS A 36 -6.77 -1.26 -10.09
N GLN A 37 -6.84 -0.51 -8.99
CA GLN A 37 -8.10 0.03 -8.48
C GLN A 37 -8.70 1.09 -9.42
N VAL A 38 -7.85 1.90 -10.06
CA VAL A 38 -8.30 2.89 -11.06
C VAL A 38 -8.79 2.19 -12.33
N ALA A 39 -8.06 1.20 -12.84
CA ALA A 39 -8.44 0.44 -14.03
C ALA A 39 -9.78 -0.29 -13.83
N GLY A 40 -9.93 -1.03 -12.73
CA GLY A 40 -11.19 -1.73 -12.42
C GLY A 40 -12.37 -0.79 -12.19
N ALA A 41 -12.16 0.39 -11.61
CA ALA A 41 -13.22 1.38 -11.45
C ALA A 41 -13.64 2.01 -12.79
N LEU A 42 -12.70 2.24 -13.69
CA LEU A 42 -12.98 2.76 -15.04
C LEU A 42 -13.75 1.74 -15.88
N ASP A 43 -13.40 0.46 -15.80
CA ASP A 43 -14.14 -0.63 -16.49
C ASP A 43 -15.58 -0.75 -15.97
N ALA A 44 -15.77 -0.71 -14.65
CA ALA A 44 -17.11 -0.76 -14.06
C ALA A 44 -17.96 0.46 -14.44
N GLN A 45 -17.36 1.65 -14.52
CA GLN A 45 -18.06 2.87 -14.96
C GLN A 45 -18.36 2.86 -16.45
N HIS A 46 -17.45 2.33 -17.27
CA HIS A 46 -17.68 2.09 -18.69
C HIS A 46 -18.92 1.22 -18.90
N ASP A 47 -19.00 0.07 -18.24
CA ASP A 47 -20.10 -0.88 -18.42
C ASP A 47 -21.45 -0.30 -17.94
N ALA A 48 -21.44 0.39 -16.80
CA ALA A 48 -22.63 1.05 -16.28
C ALA A 48 -23.11 2.17 -17.21
N TYR A 49 -22.20 3.05 -17.64
CA TYR A 49 -22.55 4.17 -18.52
C TYR A 49 -23.06 3.67 -19.89
N HIS A 50 -22.42 2.67 -20.47
CA HIS A 50 -22.86 2.07 -21.73
C HIS A 50 -24.28 1.49 -21.61
N LYS A 51 -24.55 0.75 -20.53
CA LYS A 51 -25.87 0.15 -20.26
C LYS A 51 -26.97 1.19 -20.06
N GLU A 52 -26.73 2.20 -19.23
CA GLU A 52 -27.72 3.24 -18.94
C GLU A 52 -27.95 4.13 -20.17
N SER A 53 -26.89 4.48 -20.92
CA SER A 53 -27.02 5.28 -22.14
C SER A 53 -27.78 4.56 -23.25
N THR A 54 -27.58 3.25 -23.43
CA THR A 54 -28.38 2.43 -24.36
C THR A 54 -29.85 2.36 -23.93
N THR A 55 -30.11 2.12 -22.64
CA THR A 55 -31.48 2.07 -22.09
C THR A 55 -32.24 3.38 -22.28
N VAL A 56 -31.58 4.54 -22.06
CA VAL A 56 -32.19 5.86 -22.28
C VAL A 56 -32.48 6.09 -23.76
N LEU A 57 -31.61 5.60 -24.66
CA LEU A 57 -31.72 5.81 -26.09
C LEU A 57 -32.72 4.87 -26.80
N ASP A 58 -33.12 3.77 -26.17
CA ASP A 58 -34.06 2.78 -26.74
C ASP A 58 -35.46 3.36 -27.00
N HIS A 59 -35.84 4.41 -26.27
CA HIS A 59 -37.18 5.01 -26.36
C HIS A 59 -37.20 6.40 -27.02
N TRP A 60 -36.06 6.90 -27.49
CA TRP A 60 -35.92 8.27 -28.01
C TRP A 60 -35.40 8.26 -29.45
N HIS A 61 -36.11 8.95 -30.35
CA HIS A 61 -35.77 9.03 -31.78
C HIS A 61 -35.70 10.48 -32.26
N GLY A 62 -34.77 10.77 -33.19
CA GLY A 62 -34.57 12.08 -33.80
C GLY A 62 -33.16 12.66 -33.59
N ARG A 63 -32.85 13.79 -34.26
CA ARG A 63 -31.50 14.38 -34.33
C ARG A 63 -30.82 14.64 -32.98
N GLY A 64 -31.59 14.99 -31.94
CA GLY A 64 -31.04 15.17 -30.59
C GLY A 64 -30.60 13.86 -29.94
N ALA A 65 -31.34 12.77 -30.16
CA ALA A 65 -30.98 11.43 -29.70
C ALA A 65 -29.75 10.90 -30.46
N ASP A 66 -29.62 11.23 -31.75
CA ASP A 66 -28.45 10.84 -32.55
C ASP A 66 -27.17 11.55 -32.08
N GLY A 67 -27.25 12.85 -31.77
CA GLY A 67 -26.15 13.60 -31.17
C GLY A 67 -25.75 13.06 -29.80
N PHE A 68 -26.71 12.80 -28.92
CA PHE A 68 -26.45 12.21 -27.60
C PHE A 68 -25.83 10.80 -27.71
N ARG A 69 -26.28 9.98 -28.65
CA ARG A 69 -25.71 8.64 -28.93
C ARG A 69 -24.26 8.73 -29.37
N HIS A 70 -23.94 9.66 -30.28
CA HIS A 70 -22.57 9.87 -30.75
C HIS A 70 -21.62 10.27 -29.61
N HIS A 71 -22.01 11.27 -28.80
CA HIS A 71 -21.18 11.71 -27.66
C HIS A 71 -21.06 10.63 -26.57
N SER A 72 -22.12 9.87 -26.31
CA SER A 72 -22.09 8.76 -25.35
C SER A 72 -21.17 7.63 -25.80
N ALA A 73 -21.22 7.28 -27.09
CA ALA A 73 -20.31 6.28 -27.65
C ALA A 73 -18.84 6.75 -27.57
N LYS A 74 -18.57 8.04 -27.83
CA LYS A 74 -17.23 8.62 -27.68
C LYS A 74 -16.72 8.53 -26.25
N LEU A 75 -17.52 8.97 -25.27
CA LEU A 75 -17.17 8.92 -23.85
C LEU A 75 -16.93 7.48 -23.36
N THR A 76 -17.74 6.54 -23.83
CA THR A 76 -17.56 5.11 -23.53
C THR A 76 -16.21 4.62 -24.05
N ASN A 77 -15.84 4.98 -25.28
CA ASN A 77 -14.55 4.61 -25.85
C ASN A 77 -13.38 5.23 -25.07
N GLU A 78 -13.48 6.50 -24.67
CA GLU A 78 -12.47 7.20 -23.87
C GLU A 78 -12.26 6.53 -22.49
N LEU A 79 -13.34 6.14 -21.81
CA LEU A 79 -13.26 5.40 -20.53
C LEU A 79 -12.54 4.05 -20.69
N LYS A 80 -12.84 3.32 -21.78
CA LYS A 80 -12.22 2.03 -22.09
C LYS A 80 -10.72 2.16 -22.37
N VAL A 81 -10.33 3.15 -23.18
CA VAL A 81 -8.91 3.42 -23.49
C VAL A 81 -8.15 3.80 -22.23
N THR A 82 -8.75 4.63 -21.37
CA THR A 82 -8.15 5.03 -20.09
C THR A 82 -8.00 3.84 -19.13
N GLY A 83 -9.01 2.96 -19.03
CA GLY A 83 -8.94 1.74 -18.24
C GLY A 83 -7.84 0.79 -18.72
N ALA A 84 -7.75 0.58 -20.04
CA ALA A 84 -6.71 -0.25 -20.65
C ALA A 84 -5.29 0.28 -20.40
N ALA A 85 -5.09 1.60 -20.50
CA ALA A 85 -3.81 2.24 -20.19
C ALA A 85 -3.45 2.12 -18.71
N GLY A 86 -4.45 2.23 -17.81
CA GLY A 86 -4.29 1.98 -16.37
C GLY A 86 -3.83 0.55 -16.08
N ALA A 87 -4.45 -0.45 -16.71
CA ALA A 87 -4.06 -1.86 -16.57
C ALA A 87 -2.68 -2.16 -17.18
N ALA A 88 -2.29 -1.47 -18.26
CA ALA A 88 -0.94 -1.57 -18.80
C ALA A 88 0.10 -0.98 -17.83
N ALA A 89 -0.17 0.21 -17.28
CA ALA A 89 0.68 0.84 -16.29
C ALA A 89 0.83 0.00 -15.01
N GLU A 90 -0.25 -0.66 -14.57
CA GLU A 90 -0.22 -1.61 -13.44
C GLU A 90 0.82 -2.72 -13.67
N LYS A 91 0.79 -3.37 -14.84
CA LYS A 91 1.75 -4.45 -15.18
C LYS A 91 3.20 -3.97 -15.14
N VAL A 92 3.46 -2.76 -15.64
CA VAL A 92 4.79 -2.15 -15.62
C VAL A 92 5.28 -1.94 -14.18
N VAL A 93 4.40 -1.43 -13.31
CA VAL A 93 4.74 -1.19 -11.90
C VAL A 93 4.89 -2.50 -11.13
N ALA A 94 4.07 -3.51 -11.41
CA ALA A 94 4.18 -4.86 -10.83
C ALA A 94 5.53 -5.52 -11.18
N HIS A 95 5.94 -5.42 -12.45
CA HIS A 95 7.24 -5.93 -12.91
C HIS A 95 8.41 -5.25 -12.19
N VAL A 96 8.35 -3.92 -12.03
CA VAL A 96 9.33 -3.15 -11.26
C VAL A 96 9.36 -3.59 -9.79
N ALA A 97 8.20 -3.77 -9.16
CA ALA A 97 8.11 -4.20 -7.77
C ALA A 97 8.81 -5.55 -7.56
N SER A 98 8.50 -6.53 -8.41
CA SER A 98 9.12 -7.86 -8.42
C SER A 98 10.64 -7.80 -8.64
N THR A 99 11.09 -6.93 -9.56
CA THR A 99 12.51 -6.72 -9.85
C THR A 99 13.27 -6.14 -8.66
N VAL A 100 12.70 -5.14 -7.98
CA VAL A 100 13.32 -4.53 -6.79
C VAL A 100 13.38 -5.52 -5.63
N ASP A 101 12.32 -6.29 -5.41
CA ASP A 101 12.26 -7.31 -4.35
C ASP A 101 13.27 -8.44 -4.60
N SER A 102 13.30 -8.97 -5.83
CA SER A 102 14.27 -9.97 -6.25
C SER A 102 15.72 -9.46 -6.12
N GLY A 103 15.96 -8.21 -6.48
CA GLY A 103 17.24 -7.55 -6.30
C GLY A 103 17.62 -7.41 -4.82
N HIS A 104 16.68 -7.04 -3.96
CA HIS A 104 16.91 -6.94 -2.52
C HIS A 104 17.29 -8.30 -1.93
N ALA A 105 16.52 -9.34 -2.23
CA ALA A 105 16.78 -10.70 -1.79
C ALA A 105 18.14 -11.23 -2.28
N ALA A 106 18.52 -10.91 -3.52
CA ALA A 106 19.83 -11.26 -4.05
C ALA A 106 20.98 -10.57 -3.29
N VAL A 107 20.87 -9.26 -3.01
CA VAL A 107 21.91 -8.54 -2.24
C VAL A 107 21.95 -8.99 -0.78
N GLN A 108 20.82 -9.31 -0.17
CA GLN A 108 20.77 -9.87 1.19
C GLN A 108 21.50 -11.22 1.27
N ARG A 109 21.29 -12.12 0.29
CA ARG A 109 22.04 -13.38 0.21
C ARG A 109 23.55 -13.15 0.10
N LEU A 110 23.98 -12.18 -0.70
CA LEU A 110 25.41 -11.81 -0.81
C LEU A 110 25.98 -11.29 0.52
N VAL A 111 25.21 -10.52 1.28
CA VAL A 111 25.60 -10.04 2.63
C VAL A 111 25.76 -11.23 3.59
N ASP A 112 24.82 -12.16 3.58
CA ASP A 112 24.82 -13.32 4.47
C ASP A 112 25.98 -14.28 4.16
N GLU A 113 26.20 -14.58 2.87
CA GLU A 113 27.32 -15.40 2.41
C GLU A 113 28.67 -14.78 2.77
N TYR A 114 28.85 -13.48 2.51
CA TYR A 114 30.08 -12.77 2.87
C TYR A 114 30.30 -12.81 4.39
N THR A 115 29.27 -12.51 5.17
CA THR A 115 29.38 -12.45 6.64
C THR A 115 29.73 -13.82 7.22
N ALA A 116 29.15 -14.90 6.69
CA ALA A 116 29.45 -16.27 7.10
C ALA A 116 30.91 -16.65 6.79
N GLN A 117 31.38 -16.40 5.57
CA GLN A 117 32.75 -16.72 5.16
C GLN A 117 33.79 -15.88 5.92
N ALA A 118 33.57 -14.56 6.01
CA ALA A 118 34.46 -13.67 6.74
C ALA A 118 34.54 -14.04 8.23
N LYS A 119 33.40 -14.38 8.86
CA LYS A 119 33.37 -14.86 10.25
C LYS A 119 34.18 -16.15 10.41
N GLN A 120 34.00 -17.13 9.54
CA GLN A 120 34.72 -18.41 9.62
C GLN A 120 36.24 -18.21 9.55
N VAL A 121 36.70 -17.34 8.65
CA VAL A 121 38.13 -17.03 8.49
C VAL A 121 38.68 -16.29 9.71
N LEU A 122 37.94 -15.31 10.23
CA LEU A 122 38.32 -14.55 11.42
C LEU A 122 38.35 -15.43 12.68
N ASP A 123 37.37 -16.32 12.86
CA ASP A 123 37.31 -17.27 13.98
C ASP A 123 38.52 -18.22 13.94
N ALA A 124 38.92 -18.71 12.75
CA ALA A 124 40.11 -19.54 12.60
C ALA A 124 41.40 -18.77 12.95
N GLY A 125 41.49 -17.49 12.57
CA GLY A 125 42.62 -16.62 12.94
C GLY A 125 42.72 -16.37 14.44
N VAL A 126 41.57 -16.17 15.11
CA VAL A 126 41.50 -16.03 16.58
C VAL A 126 41.88 -17.33 17.28
N ALA A 127 41.37 -18.48 16.82
CA ALA A 127 41.64 -19.79 17.40
C ALA A 127 43.13 -20.19 17.31
N ALA A 128 43.83 -19.74 16.26
CA ALA A 128 45.27 -19.97 16.11
C ALA A 128 46.13 -19.22 17.16
N GLY A 129 45.57 -18.24 17.88
CA GLY A 129 46.20 -17.61 19.05
C GLY A 129 47.44 -16.75 18.78
N THR A 130 47.81 -16.52 17.51
CA THR A 130 48.99 -15.71 17.14
C THR A 130 48.60 -14.44 16.39
N GLN A 131 49.33 -13.35 16.65
CA GLN A 131 49.12 -12.07 15.97
C GLN A 131 49.29 -12.19 14.45
N ALA A 132 50.23 -13.00 13.98
CA ALA A 132 50.43 -13.26 12.55
C ALA A 132 49.25 -14.00 11.90
N ALA A 133 48.64 -14.98 12.58
CA ALA A 133 47.46 -15.67 12.07
C ALA A 133 46.23 -14.73 12.05
N LEU A 134 46.07 -13.89 13.07
CA LEU A 134 45.01 -12.90 13.11
C LEU A 134 45.13 -11.90 11.95
N MET A 135 46.32 -11.35 11.70
CA MET A 135 46.55 -10.40 10.60
C MET A 135 46.25 -11.03 9.22
N ARG A 136 46.63 -12.30 9.01
CA ARG A 136 46.28 -13.03 7.77
C ARG A 136 44.78 -13.24 7.62
N ALA A 137 44.09 -13.58 8.70
CA ALA A 137 42.63 -13.76 8.69
C ALA A 137 41.89 -12.46 8.38
N VAL A 138 42.33 -11.33 8.96
CA VAL A 138 41.80 -10.00 8.64
C VAL A 138 42.04 -9.64 7.18
N GLY A 139 43.26 -9.86 6.66
CA GLY A 139 43.59 -9.62 5.25
C GLY A 139 42.70 -10.44 4.30
N HIS A 140 42.52 -11.72 4.59
CA HIS A 140 41.67 -12.59 3.77
C HIS A 140 40.18 -12.16 3.82
N ALA A 141 39.66 -11.77 4.99
CA ALA A 141 38.30 -11.24 5.10
C ALA A 141 38.12 -9.92 4.32
N ALA A 142 39.15 -9.08 4.26
CA ALA A 142 39.16 -7.86 3.46
C ALA A 142 39.22 -8.16 1.95
N ASP A 143 40.02 -9.14 1.52
CA ASP A 143 40.15 -9.54 0.10
C ASP A 143 38.88 -10.18 -0.48
N LEU A 144 38.03 -10.77 0.37
CA LEU A 144 36.73 -11.29 -0.04
C LEU A 144 35.73 -10.17 -0.40
N ALA A 145 35.77 -9.04 0.30
CA ALA A 145 34.75 -7.99 0.20
C ALA A 145 34.59 -7.42 -1.23
N PRO A 146 35.65 -7.09 -1.99
CA PRO A 146 35.54 -6.54 -3.34
C PRO A 146 34.72 -7.41 -4.30
N ARG A 147 34.78 -8.74 -4.19
CA ARG A 147 34.00 -9.64 -5.05
C ARG A 147 32.49 -9.48 -4.81
N TYR A 148 32.08 -9.56 -3.55
CA TYR A 148 30.69 -9.43 -3.14
C TYR A 148 30.16 -8.01 -3.41
N THR A 149 30.99 -6.97 -3.21
CA THR A 149 30.65 -5.58 -3.56
C THR A 149 30.41 -5.41 -5.06
N ARG A 150 31.24 -6.02 -5.93
CA ARG A 150 31.02 -5.97 -7.39
C ARG A 150 29.73 -6.67 -7.81
N GLN A 151 29.41 -7.82 -7.20
CA GLN A 151 28.17 -8.55 -7.49
C GLN A 151 26.93 -7.75 -7.06
N SER A 152 26.91 -7.21 -5.83
CA SER A 152 25.80 -6.38 -5.35
C SER A 152 25.63 -5.08 -6.16
N ALA A 153 26.73 -4.45 -6.57
CA ALA A 153 26.69 -3.29 -7.47
C ALA A 153 26.12 -3.65 -8.85
N SER A 154 26.38 -4.86 -9.35
CA SER A 154 25.79 -5.35 -10.61
C SER A 154 24.28 -5.53 -10.48
N THR A 155 23.80 -6.11 -9.38
CA THR A 155 22.36 -6.22 -9.09
C THR A 155 21.70 -4.85 -9.05
N LEU A 156 22.32 -3.86 -8.38
CA LEU A 156 21.78 -2.49 -8.36
C LEU A 156 21.70 -1.86 -9.75
N ARG A 157 22.72 -2.04 -10.60
CA ARG A 157 22.68 -1.52 -11.98
C ARG A 157 21.57 -2.15 -12.81
N HIS A 158 21.34 -3.45 -12.64
CA HIS A 158 20.25 -4.13 -13.31
C HIS A 158 18.88 -3.58 -12.87
N VAL A 159 18.65 -3.45 -11.56
CA VAL A 159 17.42 -2.87 -11.02
C VAL A 159 17.21 -1.42 -11.50
N ASP A 160 18.28 -0.62 -11.54
CA ASP A 160 18.23 0.77 -12.05
C ASP A 160 17.89 0.84 -13.56
N ALA A 161 18.41 -0.10 -14.36
CA ALA A 161 18.08 -0.19 -15.78
C ALA A 161 16.61 -0.53 -16.02
N GLU A 162 16.07 -1.51 -15.27
CA GLU A 162 14.65 -1.90 -15.34
C GLU A 162 13.73 -0.75 -14.90
N LEU A 163 14.10 -0.01 -13.84
CA LEU A 163 13.38 1.19 -13.41
C LEU A 163 13.33 2.27 -14.50
N LYS A 164 14.43 2.49 -15.21
CA LYS A 164 14.50 3.45 -16.33
C LYS A 164 13.66 3.00 -17.52
N ALA A 165 13.67 1.71 -17.84
CA ALA A 165 12.85 1.14 -18.91
C ALA A 165 11.36 1.32 -18.59
N ALA A 166 10.95 0.97 -17.38
CA ALA A 166 9.58 1.15 -16.90
C ALA A 166 9.13 2.63 -16.90
N ALA A 167 10.01 3.55 -16.50
CA ALA A 167 9.71 4.98 -16.56
C ALA A 167 9.46 5.47 -17.99
N LYS A 168 10.19 4.92 -18.98
CA LYS A 168 9.96 5.22 -20.40
C LYS A 168 8.63 4.65 -20.88
N GLU A 169 8.30 3.41 -20.51
CA GLU A 169 7.05 2.77 -20.89
C GLU A 169 5.82 3.51 -20.33
N LEU A 170 5.87 3.91 -19.04
CA LEU A 170 4.83 4.74 -18.43
C LEU A 170 4.69 6.11 -19.11
N HIS A 171 5.80 6.69 -19.60
CA HIS A 171 5.76 7.94 -20.34
C HIS A 171 5.04 7.81 -21.69
N GLU A 172 5.29 6.73 -22.43
CA GLU A 172 4.60 6.45 -23.70
C GLU A 172 3.12 6.17 -23.47
N LEU A 173 2.76 5.35 -22.47
CA LEU A 173 1.35 5.12 -22.09
C LEU A 173 0.59 6.41 -21.77
N ARG A 174 1.25 7.37 -21.11
CA ARG A 174 0.68 8.70 -20.85
C ARG A 174 0.50 9.51 -22.13
N LYS A 175 1.47 9.46 -23.05
CA LYS A 175 1.43 10.23 -24.30
C LYS A 175 0.21 9.84 -25.13
N ASP A 176 -0.07 8.54 -25.22
CA ASP A 176 -1.22 7.99 -25.93
C ASP A 176 -2.57 8.45 -25.34
N LEU A 177 -2.62 8.71 -24.02
CA LEU A 177 -3.81 9.27 -23.35
C LEU A 177 -4.02 10.77 -23.59
N THR A 178 -2.93 11.53 -23.77
CA THR A 178 -2.99 13.00 -23.88
C THR A 178 -3.32 13.53 -25.28
N HIS A 179 -3.43 12.67 -26.30
CA HIS A 179 -3.77 13.10 -27.66
C HIS A 179 -5.27 13.38 -27.89
N ASP A 180 -6.13 13.23 -26.86
CA ASP A 180 -7.59 13.38 -26.97
C ASP A 180 -8.23 14.41 -25.99
N GLU A 181 -7.48 15.34 -25.38
CA GLU A 181 -8.08 16.31 -24.44
C GLU A 181 -9.00 17.35 -25.12
N ALA A 182 -10.31 17.21 -24.91
CA ALA A 182 -11.25 18.32 -24.74
C ALA A 182 -11.83 18.26 -23.31
N GLY A 183 -11.63 19.32 -22.54
CA GLY A 183 -11.80 19.35 -21.09
C GLY A 183 -13.22 19.47 -20.53
N ASP A 184 -13.35 19.41 -19.21
CA ASP A 184 -13.86 20.49 -18.35
C ASP A 184 -13.85 20.07 -16.86
N LYS A 185 -13.74 21.05 -15.99
CA LYS A 185 -13.72 20.96 -14.52
C LYS A 185 -15.12 20.71 -13.97
N THR A 186 -15.25 19.92 -12.90
CA THR A 186 -16.49 19.90 -12.09
C THR A 186 -16.21 20.00 -10.58
N ALA A 187 -17.08 20.77 -9.92
CA ALA A 187 -17.07 21.18 -8.52
C ALA A 187 -17.81 20.18 -7.58
N PRO A 188 -17.70 20.29 -6.25
CA PRO A 188 -18.05 19.22 -5.32
C PRO A 188 -19.52 19.29 -4.82
N THR A 189 -20.15 18.14 -4.58
CA THR A 189 -21.49 18.03 -3.95
C THR A 189 -21.45 17.43 -2.54
N LYS A 190 -22.34 17.96 -1.68
CA LYS A 190 -22.42 17.85 -0.21
C LYS A 190 -22.81 16.47 0.35
N ALA A 191 -22.43 16.26 1.62
CA ALA A 191 -22.64 15.09 2.47
C ALA A 191 -24.13 14.72 2.75
N VAL A 192 -24.42 13.42 2.81
CA VAL A 192 -25.75 12.85 3.09
C VAL A 192 -25.73 12.11 4.43
N SER A 193 -26.62 12.51 5.35
CA SER A 193 -26.75 12.12 6.76
C SER A 193 -27.32 10.69 7.01
N GLY A 194 -27.03 9.73 6.15
CA GLY A 194 -27.36 8.30 6.34
C GLY A 194 -26.14 7.37 6.43
N ARG A 195 -24.99 7.81 5.93
CA ARG A 195 -23.83 6.97 5.61
C ARG A 195 -23.21 6.25 6.81
N GLY A 196 -23.18 6.89 7.98
CA GLY A 196 -22.61 6.28 9.19
C GLY A 196 -23.37 5.03 9.66
N LYS A 197 -24.70 4.99 9.50
CA LYS A 197 -25.51 3.82 9.85
C LYS A 197 -25.24 2.65 8.91
N ASP A 198 -25.09 2.94 7.62
CA ASP A 198 -24.81 1.93 6.58
C ASP A 198 -23.42 1.31 6.77
N ILE A 199 -22.43 2.13 7.14
CA ILE A 199 -21.08 1.65 7.51
C ILE A 199 -21.14 0.69 8.69
N VAL A 200 -21.82 1.10 9.76
CA VAL A 200 -21.95 0.28 10.97
C VAL A 200 -22.72 -1.01 10.67
N HIS A 201 -23.78 -0.93 9.87
CA HIS A 201 -24.53 -2.11 9.43
C HIS A 201 -23.62 -3.06 8.64
N ALA A 202 -22.90 -2.55 7.63
CA ALA A 202 -21.97 -3.34 6.83
C ALA A 202 -20.92 -4.03 7.73
N ALA A 203 -20.32 -3.30 8.67
CA ALA A 203 -19.34 -3.84 9.61
C ALA A 203 -19.93 -4.94 10.52
N ARG A 204 -21.17 -4.77 11.01
CA ARG A 204 -21.85 -5.77 11.84
C ARG A 204 -22.06 -7.10 11.12
N THR A 205 -22.36 -7.07 9.82
CA THR A 205 -22.54 -8.31 9.03
C THR A 205 -21.26 -9.15 8.92
N GLN A 206 -20.10 -8.57 9.24
CA GLN A 206 -18.80 -9.22 9.13
C GLN A 206 -18.28 -9.76 10.46
N LEU A 207 -19.00 -9.56 11.57
CA LEU A 207 -18.56 -10.03 12.89
C LEU A 207 -18.30 -11.54 12.90
N GLY A 208 -17.13 -11.94 13.40
CA GLY A 208 -16.70 -13.33 13.46
C GLY A 208 -16.01 -13.84 12.19
N VAL A 209 -15.97 -13.07 11.10
CA VAL A 209 -15.14 -13.42 9.92
C VAL A 209 -13.67 -13.49 10.35
N ARG A 210 -12.99 -14.57 9.98
CA ARG A 210 -11.59 -14.84 10.29
C ARG A 210 -10.77 -14.91 9.02
N GLU A 211 -9.47 -14.76 9.17
CA GLU A 211 -8.54 -15.17 8.12
C GLU A 211 -8.49 -16.69 7.95
N SER A 212 -8.15 -17.12 6.74
CA SER A 212 -8.10 -18.54 6.36
C SER A 212 -6.84 -18.85 5.55
N PRO A 213 -5.90 -19.67 6.08
CA PRO A 213 -5.93 -20.32 7.40
C PRO A 213 -5.73 -19.35 8.58
N PRO A 214 -6.06 -19.73 9.83
CA PRO A 214 -5.80 -18.89 11.00
C PRO A 214 -4.31 -18.53 11.15
N GLY A 215 -3.99 -17.28 11.49
CA GLY A 215 -2.62 -16.76 11.61
C GLY A 215 -1.97 -16.37 10.27
N SER A 216 -2.66 -16.51 9.14
CA SER A 216 -2.11 -16.26 7.80
C SER A 216 -2.25 -14.84 7.27
N ASN A 217 -3.05 -13.99 7.92
CA ASN A 217 -3.47 -12.69 7.36
C ASN A 217 -4.21 -12.76 6.01
N ARG A 218 -4.56 -13.95 5.49
CA ARG A 218 -5.33 -14.09 4.25
C ARG A 218 -6.81 -13.78 4.54
N ASN A 219 -7.27 -12.64 4.03
CA ASN A 219 -8.56 -12.04 4.36
C ASN A 219 -9.31 -11.60 3.09
N PRO A 220 -10.64 -11.39 3.15
CA PRO A 220 -11.44 -11.00 1.98
C PRO A 220 -11.46 -9.49 1.69
N TYR A 221 -10.73 -8.68 2.47
CA TYR A 221 -10.86 -7.22 2.46
C TYR A 221 -9.68 -6.50 1.79
N GLY A 222 -8.55 -7.17 1.62
CA GLY A 222 -7.34 -6.61 1.02
C GLY A 222 -6.18 -7.61 1.00
N PRO A 223 -4.92 -7.13 0.87
CA PRO A 223 -3.73 -7.97 0.77
C PRO A 223 -3.55 -8.94 1.94
N THR A 224 -2.76 -9.99 1.74
CA THR A 224 -2.36 -10.96 2.78
C THR A 224 -1.33 -10.33 3.73
N ALA A 225 -1.81 -9.40 4.56
CA ALA A 225 -1.06 -8.65 5.56
C ALA A 225 -2.03 -8.20 6.66
N ALA A 226 -1.53 -7.52 7.69
CA ALA A 226 -2.39 -6.99 8.74
C ALA A 226 -3.55 -6.16 8.14
N TRP A 227 -4.79 -6.61 8.35
CA TRP A 227 -5.93 -6.22 7.49
C TRP A 227 -6.99 -5.36 8.18
N CYS A 228 -6.69 -4.82 9.36
CA CYS A 228 -7.59 -3.92 10.10
C CYS A 228 -8.06 -2.73 9.25
N SER A 229 -7.13 -2.07 8.54
CA SER A 229 -7.41 -0.92 7.69
C SER A 229 -8.11 -1.31 6.39
N SER A 230 -7.72 -2.44 5.78
CA SER A 230 -8.40 -3.01 4.62
C SER A 230 -9.88 -3.29 4.92
N PHE A 231 -10.17 -3.87 6.09
CA PHE A 231 -11.53 -4.08 6.59
C PHE A 231 -12.27 -2.75 6.78
N ALA A 232 -11.68 -1.80 7.51
CA ALA A 232 -12.32 -0.53 7.82
C ALA A 232 -12.73 0.22 6.53
N THR A 233 -11.79 0.33 5.59
CA THR A 233 -12.03 0.97 4.30
C THR A 233 -12.99 0.18 3.41
N ALA A 234 -13.04 -1.17 3.51
CA ALA A 234 -14.02 -1.99 2.79
C ALA A 234 -15.46 -1.71 3.23
N MET A 235 -15.70 -1.52 4.53
CA MET A 235 -17.05 -1.19 5.02
C MET A 235 -17.47 0.22 4.61
N TRP A 236 -16.53 1.16 4.64
CA TRP A 236 -16.72 2.50 4.09
C TRP A 236 -17.10 2.47 2.60
N ARG A 237 -16.37 1.71 1.78
CA ARG A 237 -16.70 1.53 0.36
C ARG A 237 -18.07 0.87 0.14
N LYS A 238 -18.41 -0.18 0.93
CA LYS A 238 -19.74 -0.81 0.88
C LYS A 238 -20.89 0.16 1.17
N ALA A 239 -20.63 1.19 1.98
CA ALA A 239 -21.57 2.26 2.28
C ALA A 239 -21.45 3.48 1.35
N GLY A 240 -20.68 3.40 0.27
CA GLY A 240 -20.56 4.44 -0.75
C GLY A 240 -19.57 5.57 -0.41
N VAL A 241 -18.71 5.42 0.59
CA VAL A 241 -17.58 6.34 0.81
C VAL A 241 -16.56 6.13 -0.32
N LYS A 242 -16.17 7.22 -0.98
CA LYS A 242 -15.17 7.20 -2.07
C LYS A 242 -13.73 7.18 -1.52
N ILE A 243 -13.46 6.25 -0.61
CA ILE A 243 -12.11 5.99 -0.07
C ILE A 243 -11.45 4.85 -0.85
N PRO A 244 -10.18 4.97 -1.27
CA PRO A 244 -9.45 3.84 -1.85
C PRO A 244 -9.26 2.72 -0.81
N VAL A 245 -8.78 1.57 -1.27
CA VAL A 245 -8.32 0.55 -0.32
C VAL A 245 -6.98 0.98 0.23
N LEU A 246 -6.91 1.18 1.54
CA LEU A 246 -5.73 1.65 2.25
C LEU A 246 -5.35 0.60 3.30
N PRO A 247 -4.40 -0.30 3.00
CA PRO A 247 -4.01 -1.37 3.92
C PRO A 247 -3.29 -0.87 5.18
N PHE A 248 -2.70 0.32 5.12
CA PHE A 248 -2.06 0.97 6.27
C PHE A 248 -2.99 2.02 6.92
N SER A 249 -3.14 1.93 8.23
CA SER A 249 -4.02 2.82 9.00
C SER A 249 -3.60 4.29 8.95
N GLY A 250 -2.30 4.59 8.89
CA GLY A 250 -1.81 5.97 8.75
C GLY A 250 -2.21 6.62 7.41
N ASP A 251 -2.32 5.82 6.34
CA ASP A 251 -2.79 6.32 5.04
C ASP A 251 -4.27 6.71 5.09
N VAL A 252 -5.08 6.06 5.93
CA VAL A 252 -6.49 6.45 6.14
C VAL A 252 -6.57 7.82 6.82
N TYR A 253 -5.72 8.07 7.83
CA TYR A 253 -5.62 9.39 8.46
C TYR A 253 -5.22 10.46 7.44
N HIS A 254 -4.15 10.21 6.67
CA HIS A 254 -3.68 11.15 5.64
C HIS A 254 -4.71 11.36 4.52
N TRP A 255 -5.48 10.34 4.15
CA TRP A 255 -6.63 10.50 3.25
C TRP A 255 -7.66 11.43 3.87
N GLY A 256 -7.97 11.25 5.15
CA GLY A 256 -8.85 12.15 5.90
C GLY A 256 -8.35 13.59 5.91
N GLU A 257 -7.06 13.81 6.16
CA GLU A 257 -6.46 15.15 6.15
C GLU A 257 -6.60 15.81 4.79
N ARG A 258 -6.25 15.11 3.71
CA ARG A 258 -6.34 15.63 2.34
C ARG A 258 -7.77 15.96 1.90
N ASN A 259 -8.77 15.29 2.46
CA ASN A 259 -10.18 15.49 2.11
C ASN A 259 -10.94 16.33 3.16
N GLY A 260 -10.25 16.88 4.18
CA GLY A 260 -10.90 17.69 5.22
C GLY A 260 -11.84 16.91 6.14
N HIS A 261 -11.57 15.61 6.32
CA HIS A 261 -12.38 14.69 7.13
C HIS A 261 -11.67 14.18 8.39
N ALA A 262 -10.36 14.40 8.53
CA ALA A 262 -9.60 13.96 9.70
C ALA A 262 -9.75 14.93 10.89
N TYR A 263 -9.74 14.37 12.09
CA TYR A 263 -9.67 15.10 13.35
C TYR A 263 -8.59 14.50 14.25
N GLY A 264 -7.83 15.37 14.94
CA GLY A 264 -6.69 14.96 15.77
C GLY A 264 -7.08 14.60 17.20
N LYS A 265 -6.09 14.19 17.99
CA LYS A 265 -6.22 13.77 19.40
C LYS A 265 -6.95 14.75 20.34
N ASN A 266 -6.97 16.05 20.01
CA ASN A 266 -7.67 17.07 20.80
C ASN A 266 -9.17 17.16 20.48
N SER A 267 -9.60 16.53 19.39
CA SER A 267 -10.96 16.54 18.84
C SER A 267 -11.63 15.17 18.90
N LEU A 268 -11.13 14.24 19.72
CA LEU A 268 -11.71 12.88 19.80
C LEU A 268 -13.17 12.86 20.25
N HIS A 269 -13.65 13.90 20.92
CA HIS A 269 -15.06 14.07 21.30
C HIS A 269 -16.00 14.22 20.09
N GLU A 270 -15.47 14.47 18.89
CA GLU A 270 -16.23 14.54 17.63
C GLU A 270 -16.54 13.16 17.03
N ALA A 271 -15.96 12.10 17.61
CA ALA A 271 -16.15 10.73 17.16
C ALA A 271 -17.63 10.34 17.19
N LYS A 272 -18.12 9.78 16.07
CA LYS A 272 -19.51 9.36 15.91
C LYS A 272 -19.62 8.03 15.15
N PRO A 273 -20.76 7.31 15.26
CA PRO A 273 -20.97 6.06 14.55
C PRO A 273 -20.69 6.19 13.04
N GLY A 274 -19.89 5.26 12.51
CA GLY A 274 -19.44 5.22 11.12
C GLY A 274 -18.06 5.83 10.89
N ASP A 275 -17.55 6.66 11.80
CA ASP A 275 -16.17 7.12 11.77
C ASP A 275 -15.18 5.96 11.91
N VAL A 276 -13.92 6.22 11.58
CA VAL A 276 -12.80 5.38 12.02
C VAL A 276 -11.99 6.12 13.07
N LEU A 277 -11.54 5.40 14.10
CA LEU A 277 -10.53 5.88 15.04
C LEU A 277 -9.26 5.08 14.88
N ILE A 278 -8.13 5.76 15.02
CA ILE A 278 -6.81 5.20 14.69
C ILE A 278 -5.92 5.21 15.92
N PHE A 279 -5.41 4.03 16.24
CA PHE A 279 -4.66 3.75 17.46
C PHE A 279 -3.18 4.12 17.31
N GLY A 280 -2.58 4.52 18.43
CA GLY A 280 -1.16 4.82 18.55
C GLY A 280 -0.88 6.31 18.74
N THR A 281 0.26 6.77 18.25
CA THR A 281 0.80 8.10 18.50
C THR A 281 0.90 8.99 17.26
N GLY A 282 0.74 8.44 16.06
CA GLY A 282 0.71 9.21 14.83
C GLY A 282 0.79 8.38 13.54
N PRO A 283 0.52 8.99 12.37
CA PRO A 283 0.31 8.28 11.11
C PRO A 283 1.59 7.82 10.39
N GLN A 284 2.78 8.10 10.93
CA GLN A 284 4.05 8.07 10.16
C GLN A 284 4.48 6.67 9.71
N ASN A 285 4.26 5.63 10.52
CA ASN A 285 4.68 4.27 10.23
C ASN A 285 3.90 3.24 11.07
N THR A 286 4.15 1.95 10.85
CA THR A 286 3.47 0.83 11.54
C THR A 286 3.72 0.76 13.04
N SER A 287 4.80 1.34 13.55
CA SER A 287 5.07 1.39 14.99
C SER A 287 4.33 2.54 15.70
N THR A 288 3.96 3.60 14.96
CA THR A 288 3.24 4.76 15.50
C THR A 288 1.75 4.73 15.19
N SER A 289 1.34 4.13 14.06
CA SER A 289 -0.04 3.90 13.65
C SER A 289 -0.33 2.40 13.71
N THR A 290 -0.84 1.96 14.84
CA THR A 290 -0.77 0.55 15.25
C THR A 290 -2.02 -0.24 14.89
N HIS A 291 -3.19 0.40 14.87
CA HIS A 291 -4.46 -0.23 14.56
C HIS A 291 -5.52 0.78 14.12
N ILE A 292 -6.65 0.31 13.60
CA ILE A 292 -7.80 1.13 13.22
C ILE A 292 -9.08 0.30 13.35
N GLY A 293 -10.18 0.94 13.74
CA GLY A 293 -11.49 0.30 13.74
C GLY A 293 -12.61 1.29 13.45
N ILE A 294 -13.80 0.75 13.17
CA ILE A 294 -15.01 1.53 12.86
C ILE A 294 -15.76 1.79 14.16
N VAL A 295 -16.11 3.04 14.42
CA VAL A 295 -16.94 3.44 15.56
C VAL A 295 -18.35 2.92 15.36
N GLU A 296 -18.81 2.05 16.25
CA GLU A 296 -20.18 1.58 16.30
C GLU A 296 -21.04 2.46 17.22
N LYS A 297 -20.47 2.85 18.37
CA LYS A 297 -21.18 3.59 19.41
C LYS A 297 -20.19 4.37 20.29
N VAL A 298 -20.57 5.56 20.73
CA VAL A 298 -19.83 6.36 21.73
C VAL A 298 -20.73 6.61 22.92
N GLU A 299 -20.23 6.35 24.13
CA GLU A 299 -20.95 6.51 25.41
C GLU A 299 -20.02 7.14 26.44
N GLY A 300 -20.17 8.44 26.66
CA GLY A 300 -19.27 9.20 27.52
C GLY A 300 -17.82 9.10 27.02
N ASN A 301 -16.92 8.58 27.86
CA ASN A 301 -15.52 8.36 27.52
C ASN A 301 -15.22 6.95 26.97
N ARG A 302 -16.25 6.17 26.61
CA ARG A 302 -16.11 4.83 26.03
C ARG A 302 -16.52 4.85 24.57
N VAL A 303 -15.77 4.11 23.75
CA VAL A 303 -16.10 3.89 22.34
C VAL A 303 -16.13 2.40 22.05
N THR A 304 -17.26 1.92 21.54
CA THR A 304 -17.42 0.57 21.02
C THR A 304 -17.13 0.57 19.53
N MET A 305 -16.25 -0.33 19.11
CA MET A 305 -15.73 -0.39 17.75
C MET A 305 -15.86 -1.79 17.16
N ILE A 306 -15.99 -1.86 15.83
CA ILE A 306 -15.86 -3.10 15.06
C ILE A 306 -14.51 -3.05 14.34
N GLU A 307 -13.66 -4.01 14.65
CA GLU A 307 -12.24 -4.06 14.29
C GLU A 307 -11.94 -5.31 13.48
N GLY A 308 -11.33 -5.14 12.30
CA GLY A 308 -10.75 -6.24 11.54
C GLY A 308 -9.37 -6.60 12.07
N ASN A 309 -8.94 -7.83 11.86
CA ASN A 309 -7.67 -8.37 12.33
C ASN A 309 -7.43 -8.23 13.84
N SER A 310 -8.50 -8.17 14.63
CA SER A 310 -8.42 -8.16 16.08
C SER A 310 -8.42 -9.60 16.55
N GLY A 311 -7.26 -10.14 16.94
CA GLY A 311 -7.11 -11.57 17.22
C GLY A 311 -7.49 -12.44 16.00
N ASP A 312 -6.98 -12.06 14.83
CA ASP A 312 -7.15 -12.76 13.54
C ASP A 312 -8.62 -12.86 13.08
N ALA A 313 -9.49 -11.98 13.58
CA ALA A 313 -10.92 -11.97 13.29
C ALA A 313 -11.51 -10.55 13.31
N VAL A 314 -12.72 -10.42 12.75
CA VAL A 314 -13.57 -9.24 12.93
C VAL A 314 -14.24 -9.33 14.30
N ARG A 315 -13.89 -8.41 15.22
CA ARG A 315 -14.38 -8.41 16.60
C ARG A 315 -14.99 -7.07 16.98
N ARG A 316 -15.89 -7.14 17.96
CA ARG A 316 -16.41 -5.96 18.65
C ARG A 316 -15.62 -5.76 19.93
N ASN A 317 -14.96 -4.61 20.07
CA ASN A 317 -14.18 -4.25 21.25
C ASN A 317 -14.65 -2.89 21.78
N THR A 318 -14.35 -2.61 23.05
CA THR A 318 -14.66 -1.30 23.65
C THR A 318 -13.41 -0.74 24.30
N HIS A 319 -13.11 0.51 23.99
CA HIS A 319 -11.92 1.21 24.44
C HIS A 319 -12.28 2.52 25.14
N THR A 320 -11.33 3.06 25.88
CA THR A 320 -11.44 4.42 26.43
C THR A 320 -11.14 5.42 25.31
N LEU A 321 -12.08 6.31 25.01
CA LEU A 321 -11.93 7.38 24.04
C LEU A 321 -11.00 8.46 24.60
N SER A 322 -9.71 8.31 24.34
CA SER A 322 -8.65 9.16 24.90
C SER A 322 -7.45 9.31 23.97
N ALA A 323 -6.72 10.41 24.12
CA ALA A 323 -5.50 10.70 23.38
C ALA A 323 -4.33 9.74 23.69
N SER A 324 -4.41 8.98 24.80
CA SER A 324 -3.46 7.90 25.10
C SER A 324 -3.73 6.62 24.29
N THR A 325 -4.91 6.50 23.70
CA THR A 325 -5.32 5.32 22.90
C THR A 325 -5.32 5.65 21.42
N PHE A 326 -5.88 6.81 21.06
CA PHE A 326 -6.07 7.23 19.67
C PHE A 326 -5.32 8.53 19.38
N TYR A 327 -4.62 8.60 18.26
CA TYR A 327 -4.02 9.86 17.81
C TYR A 327 -4.97 10.72 16.99
N GLY A 328 -6.07 10.14 16.52
CA GLY A 328 -7.11 10.84 15.75
C GLY A 328 -8.14 9.90 15.15
N GLY A 329 -9.02 10.47 14.34
CA GLY A 329 -10.04 9.75 13.59
C GLY A 329 -10.37 10.44 12.27
N VAL A 330 -11.24 9.80 11.48
CA VAL A 330 -11.65 10.28 10.17
C VAL A 330 -13.15 10.08 9.99
N HIS A 331 -13.82 11.10 9.44
CA HIS A 331 -15.21 11.04 9.02
C HIS A 331 -15.35 10.44 7.59
N PRO A 332 -16.44 9.70 7.31
CA PRO A 332 -16.77 9.14 6.00
C PRO A 332 -17.46 10.12 5.02
#